data_AF-A0A7Y5G0D2-F1
#
_entry.id   AF-A0A7Y5G0D2-F1
#
_cell.length_a   1.000
_cell.length_b   1.000
_cell.length_c   1.000
_cell.angle_alpha   90.00
_cell.angle_beta   90.00
_cell.angle_gamma   90.00
#
_symmetry.space_group_name_H-M   'P 1'
#
loop_
_entity.id
_entity.type
_entity.pdbx_description
1 polymer ?
#
loop_
_entity_poly.entity_id
_entity_poly.type
_entity_poly.pdbx_seq_one_letter_code
_entity_poly.pdbx_strand_id
1 'polypeptide(L)'
;LSLRLKTENTAETMAFAQQKWSTLLPDKPFEYFFLDKDYDKQYQAEQRLGTVFSNFSILAIFIACFGLLGLASYAAEQRTKEIGIRKVLGASVSGIVGLLSKDFVKLVLVANLLAWPVAWYAMSHWLQGFAYRVDLGWWIFALAGGVALLIAVLTVSTQAIKAALANPVKALRYE
;
A
#
# COMPACT_ATOMS: atom_id res chain seq x y z
N LEU A 1 -25.75 7.60 32.71
CA LEU A 1 -26.66 8.51 31.98
C LEU A 1 -25.83 9.24 30.93
N SER A 2 -26.16 9.13 29.64
CA SER A 2 -25.44 9.88 28.59
C SER A 2 -26.27 11.12 28.24
N LEU A 3 -25.66 12.30 28.39
CA LEU A 3 -26.28 13.59 28.07
C LEU A 3 -25.45 14.28 26.99
N ARG A 4 -26.09 14.70 25.90
CA ARG A 4 -25.44 15.42 24.81
C ARG A 4 -25.44 16.91 25.14
N LEU A 5 -24.26 17.49 25.33
CA LEU A 5 -24.10 18.90 25.71
C LEU A 5 -23.66 19.74 24.50
N LYS A 6 -24.14 20.98 24.40
CA LYS A 6 -23.60 21.97 23.44
C LYS A 6 -22.26 22.49 23.97
N THR A 7 -21.25 22.52 23.11
CA THR A 7 -19.84 22.75 23.45
C THR A 7 -19.50 24.19 23.86
N GLU A 8 -20.44 25.14 23.74
CA GLU A 8 -20.20 26.57 24.04
C GLU A 8 -19.98 26.87 25.53
N ASN A 9 -20.46 26.03 26.46
CA ASN A 9 -20.37 26.33 27.90
C ASN A 9 -20.31 25.07 28.78
N THR A 10 -19.34 24.19 28.48
CA THR A 10 -19.17 22.88 29.13
C THR A 10 -18.80 22.98 30.61
N ALA A 11 -18.06 24.01 31.04
CA ALA A 11 -17.67 24.18 32.43
C ALA A 11 -18.87 24.52 33.35
N GLU A 12 -19.72 25.47 32.94
CA GLU A 12 -20.91 25.86 33.72
C GLU A 12 -21.95 24.74 33.77
N THR A 13 -22.13 24.02 32.66
CA THR A 13 -23.11 22.93 32.60
C THR A 13 -22.69 21.73 33.46
N MET A 14 -21.39 21.44 33.55
CA MET A 14 -20.85 20.41 34.44
C MET A 14 -20.99 20.81 35.92
N ALA A 15 -20.77 22.09 36.25
CA ALA A 15 -20.95 22.59 37.61
C ALA A 15 -22.42 22.52 38.07
N PHE A 16 -23.36 22.88 37.18
CA PHE A 16 -24.80 22.76 37.43
C PHE A 16 -25.24 21.30 37.60
N ALA A 17 -24.73 20.40 36.75
CA ALA A 17 -25.01 18.97 36.84
C ALA A 17 -24.48 18.36 38.14
N GLN A 18 -23.26 18.73 38.56
CA GLN A 18 -22.66 18.30 39.81
C GLN A 18 -23.48 18.77 41.02
N GLN A 19 -23.93 20.04 41.02
CA GLN A 19 -24.73 20.61 42.11
C GLN A 19 -26.09 19.93 42.25
N LYS A 20 -26.76 19.63 41.13
CA LYS A 20 -28.03 18.89 41.16
C LYS A 20 -27.84 17.44 41.59
N TRP A 21 -26.74 16.80 41.16
CA TRP A 21 -26.41 15.44 41.54
C TRP A 21 -26.14 15.31 43.05
N SER A 22 -25.36 16.23 43.64
CA SER A 22 -25.07 16.22 45.07
C SER A 22 -26.31 16.45 45.94
N THR A 23 -27.33 17.14 45.40
CA THR A 23 -28.59 17.38 46.11
C THR A 23 -29.50 16.15 46.07
N LEU A 24 -29.44 15.36 44.99
CA LEU A 24 -30.31 14.19 44.78
C LEU A 24 -29.72 12.90 45.34
N LEU A 25 -28.40 12.76 45.33
CA LEU A 25 -27.66 11.55 45.74
C LEU A 25 -26.39 11.91 46.52
N PRO A 26 -26.50 12.27 47.82
CA PRO A 26 -25.38 12.72 48.64
C PRO A 26 -24.30 11.66 48.87
N ASP A 27 -24.69 10.37 48.92
CA ASP A 27 -23.81 9.24 49.23
C ASP A 27 -23.05 8.68 48.02
N LYS A 28 -23.18 9.28 46.82
CA LYS A 28 -22.47 8.82 45.62
C LYS A 28 -21.61 9.93 45.00
N PRO A 29 -20.29 9.70 44.83
CA PRO A 29 -19.41 10.66 44.17
C PRO A 29 -19.87 10.91 42.73
N PHE A 30 -19.83 12.17 42.31
CA PHE A 30 -20.14 12.56 40.94
C PHE A 30 -18.96 12.23 40.03
N GLU A 31 -18.96 11.03 39.47
CA GLU A 31 -18.00 10.61 38.45
C GLU A 31 -18.55 10.94 37.06
N TYR A 32 -17.78 11.69 36.28
CA TYR A 32 -18.09 11.98 34.89
C TYR A 32 -16.89 11.68 34.02
N PHE A 33 -17.16 11.20 32.80
CA PHE A 33 -16.16 10.91 31.79
C PHE A 33 -16.58 11.57 30.48
N PHE A 34 -15.66 12.32 29.87
CA PHE A 34 -15.89 12.87 28.54
C PHE A 34 -15.64 11.77 27.52
N LEU A 35 -16.71 11.23 26.93
CA LEU A 35 -16.63 10.27 25.83
C LEU A 35 -15.75 10.79 24.68
N ASP A 36 -15.81 12.10 24.39
CA ASP A 36 -14.99 12.71 23.34
C ASP A 36 -13.49 12.51 23.56
N LYS A 37 -12.99 12.63 24.81
CA LYS A 37 -11.55 12.48 25.11
C LYS A 37 -11.07 11.03 24.98
N ASP A 38 -11.95 10.08 25.23
CA ASP A 38 -11.61 8.65 25.13
C ASP A 38 -11.67 8.18 23.67
N TYR A 39 -12.66 8.65 22.91
CA TYR A 39 -12.70 8.48 21.46
C TYR A 39 -11.50 9.12 20.78
N ASP A 40 -11.10 10.34 21.17
CA ASP A 40 -9.97 11.04 20.55
C ASP A 40 -8.63 10.33 20.83
N LYS A 41 -8.46 9.75 22.02
CA LYS A 41 -7.30 8.87 22.33
C LYS A 41 -7.28 7.60 21.48
N GLN A 42 -8.42 6.94 21.33
CA GLN A 42 -8.53 5.72 20.53
C GLN A 42 -8.30 6.01 19.03
N TYR A 43 -8.83 7.12 18.53
CA TYR A 43 -8.66 7.58 17.16
C TYR A 43 -7.21 7.97 16.85
N GLN A 44 -6.50 8.61 17.80
CA GLN A 44 -5.08 8.90 17.64
C GLN A 44 -4.21 7.64 17.57
N ALA A 45 -4.54 6.60 18.34
CA ALA A 45 -3.82 5.33 18.27
C ALA A 45 -4.00 4.68 16.88
N GLU A 46 -5.23 4.69 16.35
CA GLU A 46 -5.51 4.18 15.00
C GLU A 46 -4.84 5.00 13.90
N GLN A 47 -4.86 6.33 13.97
CA GLN A 47 -4.18 7.19 13.00
C GLN A 47 -2.67 6.98 12.98
N ARG A 48 -2.06 6.78 14.15
CA ARG A 48 -0.62 6.48 14.26
C ARG A 48 -0.30 5.14 13.61
N LEU A 49 -1.10 4.10 13.88
CA LEU A 49 -0.94 2.80 13.22
C LEU A 49 -1.08 2.94 11.70
N GLY A 50 -2.11 3.62 11.22
CA GLY A 50 -2.33 3.88 9.79
C GLY A 50 -1.14 4.60 9.14
N THR A 51 -0.57 5.60 9.81
CA THR A 51 0.61 6.33 9.33
C THR A 51 1.85 5.43 9.26
N VAL A 52 2.07 4.60 10.28
CA VAL A 52 3.19 3.64 10.31
C VAL A 52 3.05 2.62 9.18
N PHE A 53 1.87 2.01 9.02
CA PHE A 53 1.60 1.07 7.93
C PHE A 53 1.74 1.70 6.55
N SER A 54 1.33 2.97 6.38
CA SER A 54 1.51 3.71 5.13
C SER A 54 3.01 3.84 4.79
N ASN A 55 3.83 4.25 5.76
CA ASN A 55 5.28 4.37 5.57
C ASN A 55 5.93 3.04 5.21
N PHE A 56 5.57 1.96 5.92
CA PHE A 56 6.07 0.62 5.60
C PHE A 56 5.61 0.13 4.23
N SER A 57 4.38 0.45 3.82
CA SER A 57 3.86 0.10 2.50
C SER A 57 4.65 0.81 1.39
N ILE A 58 4.93 2.10 1.55
CA ILE A 58 5.77 2.87 0.61
C ILE A 58 7.17 2.24 0.53
N LEU A 59 7.80 1.95 1.66
CA LEU A 59 9.11 1.32 1.70
C LEU A 59 9.12 -0.06 1.04
N ALA A 60 8.10 -0.89 1.30
CA ALA A 60 7.94 -2.20 0.69
C ALA A 60 7.81 -2.10 -0.84
N ILE A 61 7.06 -1.11 -1.34
CA ILE A 61 6.97 -0.83 -2.78
C ILE A 61 8.36 -0.49 -3.35
N PHE A 62 9.15 0.37 -2.70
CA PHE A 62 10.51 0.69 -3.15
C PHE A 62 11.41 -0.56 -3.20
N ILE A 63 11.38 -1.39 -2.17
CA ILE A 63 12.17 -2.64 -2.12
C ILE A 63 11.72 -3.59 -3.23
N ALA A 64 10.41 -3.75 -3.45
CA ALA A 64 9.88 -4.57 -4.53
C ALA A 64 10.31 -4.04 -5.90
N CYS A 65 10.33 -2.71 -6.10
CA CYS A 65 10.85 -2.09 -7.32
C CYS A 65 12.34 -2.42 -7.52
N PHE A 66 13.16 -2.35 -6.47
CA PHE A 66 14.57 -2.75 -6.56
C PHE A 66 14.75 -4.23 -6.88
N GLY A 67 13.93 -5.12 -6.31
CA GLY A 67 13.95 -6.54 -6.66
C GLY A 67 13.60 -6.78 -8.13
N LEU A 68 12.56 -6.10 -8.62
CA LEU A 68 12.13 -6.18 -10.01
C LEU A 68 13.16 -5.59 -10.98
N LEU A 69 13.84 -4.50 -10.59
CA LEU A 69 14.99 -3.94 -11.31
C LEU A 69 16.16 -4.93 -11.39
N GLY A 70 16.49 -5.60 -10.29
CA GLY A 70 17.55 -6.61 -10.24
C GLY A 70 17.23 -7.80 -11.15
N LEU A 71 16.02 -8.35 -11.04
CA LEU A 71 15.53 -9.44 -11.89
C LEU A 71 15.51 -9.06 -13.37
N ALA A 72 15.02 -7.85 -13.71
CA ALA A 72 14.98 -7.37 -15.08
C ALA A 72 16.38 -7.18 -15.66
N SER A 73 17.33 -6.68 -14.85
CA SER A 73 18.73 -6.51 -15.25
C SER A 73 19.40 -7.86 -15.51
N TYR A 74 19.24 -8.81 -14.60
CA TYR A 74 19.77 -10.16 -14.75
C TYR A 74 19.17 -10.88 -15.95
N ALA A 75 17.86 -10.79 -16.16
CA ALA A 75 17.18 -11.38 -17.31
C ALA A 75 17.64 -10.75 -18.63
N ALA A 76 17.86 -9.43 -18.65
CA ALA A 76 18.40 -8.73 -19.81
C ALA A 76 19.83 -9.18 -20.12
N GLU A 77 20.68 -9.31 -19.10
CA GLU A 77 22.06 -9.80 -19.22
C GLU A 77 22.11 -11.24 -19.75
N GLN A 78 21.30 -12.14 -19.19
CA GLN A 78 21.26 -13.54 -19.62
C GLN A 78 20.74 -13.71 -21.06
N ARG A 79 19.88 -12.80 -21.53
CA ARG A 79 19.37 -12.77 -22.91
C ARG A 79 20.16 -11.85 -23.86
N THR A 80 21.28 -11.25 -23.43
CA THR A 80 22.10 -10.38 -24.29
C THR A 80 22.57 -11.06 -25.57
N LYS A 81 22.95 -12.35 -25.53
CA LYS A 81 23.38 -13.11 -26.71
C LYS A 81 22.27 -13.22 -27.76
N GLU A 82 21.05 -13.55 -27.35
CA GLU A 82 19.88 -13.64 -28.25
C GLU A 82 19.47 -12.26 -28.79
N ILE A 83 19.49 -11.24 -27.92
CA ILE A 83 19.19 -9.84 -28.25
C ILE A 83 20.20 -9.30 -29.27
N GLY A 84 21.48 -9.61 -29.09
CA GLY A 84 22.57 -9.22 -29.99
C GLY A 84 22.42 -9.85 -31.38
N ILE A 85 22.14 -11.15 -31.44
CA ILE A 85 21.90 -11.87 -32.72
C ILE A 85 20.68 -11.28 -33.43
N ARG A 86 19.55 -11.08 -32.73
CA ARG A 86 18.34 -10.49 -33.31
C ARG A 86 18.56 -9.06 -33.80
N LYS A 87 19.34 -8.25 -33.08
CA LYS A 87 19.64 -6.86 -33.46
C LYS A 87 20.50 -6.80 -34.74
N VAL A 88 21.46 -7.72 -34.90
CA VAL A 88 22.26 -7.85 -36.14
C VAL A 88 21.39 -8.33 -37.30
N LEU A 89 20.37 -9.16 -37.03
CA LEU A 89 19.35 -9.58 -38.01
C LEU A 89 18.26 -8.53 -38.29
N GLY A 90 18.39 -7.31 -37.76
CA GLY A 90 17.48 -6.18 -38.05
C GLY A 90 16.25 -6.07 -37.14
N ALA A 91 16.20 -6.79 -36.01
CA ALA A 91 15.09 -6.65 -35.07
C ALA A 91 15.06 -5.26 -34.41
N SER A 92 13.87 -4.66 -34.33
CA SER A 92 13.66 -3.37 -33.69
C SER A 92 13.76 -3.46 -32.16
N VAL A 93 14.26 -2.39 -31.54
CA VAL A 93 14.36 -2.24 -30.08
C VAL A 93 12.99 -2.43 -29.40
N SER A 94 11.91 -1.97 -30.03
CA SER A 94 10.54 -2.11 -29.53
C SER A 94 10.07 -3.57 -29.47
N GLY A 95 10.48 -4.42 -30.41
CA GLY A 95 10.15 -5.86 -30.39
C GLY A 95 10.81 -6.59 -29.21
N ILE A 96 12.02 -6.18 -28.84
CA ILE A 96 12.77 -6.77 -27.72
C ILE A 96 12.17 -6.32 -26.38
N VAL A 97 11.85 -5.02 -26.25
CA VAL A 97 11.18 -4.46 -25.08
C VAL A 97 9.81 -5.10 -24.88
N GLY A 98 9.03 -5.31 -25.94
CA GLY A 98 7.72 -5.96 -25.88
C GLY A 98 7.78 -7.41 -25.41
N LEU A 99 8.76 -8.18 -25.89
CA LEU A 99 8.95 -9.57 -25.47
C LEU A 99 9.29 -9.67 -23.97
N LEU A 100 10.26 -8.86 -23.51
CA LEU A 100 10.68 -8.83 -22.11
C LEU A 100 9.54 -8.37 -21.20
N SER A 101 8.86 -7.28 -21.59
CA SER A 101 7.73 -6.74 -20.81
C SER A 101 6.59 -7.76 -20.68
N LYS A 102 6.31 -8.55 -21.72
CA LYS A 102 5.24 -9.56 -21.68
C LYS A 102 5.55 -10.70 -20.72
N ASP A 103 6.80 -11.15 -20.65
CA ASP A 103 7.24 -12.18 -19.70
C ASP A 103 7.07 -11.69 -18.26
N PHE A 104 7.45 -10.44 -17.96
CA PHE A 104 7.28 -9.84 -16.63
C PHE A 104 5.82 -9.55 -16.28
N VAL A 105 5.02 -9.03 -17.22
CA VAL A 105 3.59 -8.76 -17.01
C VAL A 105 2.84 -10.05 -16.64
N LYS A 106 3.15 -11.18 -17.29
CA LYS A 106 2.57 -12.48 -16.91
C LYS A 106 2.89 -12.85 -15.46
N LEU A 107 4.14 -12.68 -15.03
CA LEU A 107 4.54 -12.97 -13.65
C LEU A 107 3.81 -12.07 -12.65
N VAL A 108 3.67 -10.78 -12.95
CA VAL A 108 2.93 -9.82 -12.10
C VAL A 108 1.44 -10.15 -12.03
N LEU A 109 0.83 -10.56 -13.14
CA LEU A 109 -0.57 -10.98 -13.15
C LEU A 109 -0.81 -12.23 -12.28
N VAL A 110 0.08 -13.22 -12.37
CA VAL A 110 0.00 -14.42 -11.51
C VAL A 110 0.18 -14.03 -10.04
N ALA A 111 1.15 -13.15 -9.73
CA ALA A 111 1.36 -12.65 -8.38
C ALA A 111 0.13 -11.91 -7.84
N ASN A 112 -0.51 -11.04 -8.63
CA ASN A 112 -1.74 -10.34 -8.24
C ASN A 112 -2.90 -11.31 -7.98
N LEU A 113 -3.06 -12.31 -8.85
CA LEU A 113 -4.13 -13.31 -8.72
C LEU A 113 -4.00 -14.13 -7.42
N LEU A 114 -2.77 -14.39 -6.98
CA LEU A 114 -2.49 -15.06 -5.70
C LEU A 114 -2.58 -14.09 -4.51
N ALA A 115 -2.16 -12.83 -4.68
CA ALA A 115 -2.13 -11.85 -3.61
C ALA A 115 -3.54 -11.39 -3.20
N TRP A 116 -4.47 -11.22 -4.14
CA TRP A 116 -5.84 -10.77 -3.86
C TRP A 116 -6.60 -11.62 -2.84
N PRO A 117 -6.72 -12.96 -2.98
CA PRO A 117 -7.43 -13.78 -2.00
C PRO A 117 -6.73 -13.79 -0.64
N VAL A 118 -5.39 -13.78 -0.61
CA VAL A 118 -4.62 -13.72 0.64
C VAL A 118 -4.85 -12.40 1.36
N ALA A 119 -4.78 -11.28 0.63
CA ALA A 119 -5.03 -9.95 1.17
C ALA A 119 -6.49 -9.79 1.65
N TRP A 120 -7.45 -10.31 0.89
CA TRP A 120 -8.85 -10.34 1.31
C TRP A 120 -9.05 -11.09 2.62
N TYR A 121 -8.48 -12.30 2.73
CA TYR A 121 -8.60 -13.13 3.92
C TYR A 121 -7.98 -12.45 5.15
N ALA A 122 -6.75 -11.95 5.01
CA ALA A 122 -6.04 -11.26 6.09
C ALA A 122 -6.80 -10.01 6.55
N MET A 123 -7.27 -9.19 5.61
CA MET A 123 -7.99 -7.96 5.92
C MET A 123 -9.36 -8.23 6.53
N SER A 124 -10.09 -9.23 6.03
CA SER A 124 -11.38 -9.66 6.60
C SER A 124 -11.23 -10.12 8.05
N HIS A 125 -10.21 -10.92 8.35
CA HIS A 125 -9.94 -11.37 9.71
C HIS A 125 -9.54 -10.21 10.63
N TRP A 126 -8.76 -9.24 10.13
CA TRP A 126 -8.40 -8.03 10.87
C TRP A 126 -9.61 -7.15 11.18
N LEU A 127 -10.49 -6.94 10.19
CA LEU A 127 -11.71 -6.14 10.31
C LEU A 127 -12.74 -6.74 11.28
N GLN A 128 -12.65 -8.04 11.60
CA GLN A 128 -13.56 -8.68 12.56
C GLN A 128 -13.47 -8.09 13.96
N GLY A 129 -12.30 -7.57 14.35
CA GLY A 129 -12.06 -6.93 15.65
C GLY A 129 -12.67 -5.54 15.82
N PHE A 130 -13.21 -4.95 14.75
CA PHE A 130 -13.77 -3.60 14.77
C PHE A 130 -15.30 -3.61 14.74
N ALA A 131 -15.92 -2.76 15.57
CA ALA A 131 -17.37 -2.60 15.63
C ALA A 131 -17.95 -1.89 14.39
N TYR A 132 -17.15 -1.03 13.74
CA TYR A 132 -17.48 -0.40 12.46
C TYR A 132 -16.55 -0.96 11.38
N ARG A 133 -17.12 -1.67 10.40
CA ARG A 133 -16.36 -2.36 9.35
C ARG A 133 -16.51 -1.61 8.03
N VAL A 134 -15.40 -1.40 7.34
CA VAL A 134 -15.42 -0.90 5.96
C VAL A 134 -15.57 -2.10 5.03
N ASP A 135 -16.54 -2.06 4.13
CA ASP A 135 -16.67 -3.04 3.07
C ASP A 135 -15.48 -2.93 2.11
N LEU A 136 -14.75 -4.04 1.96
CA LEU A 136 -13.65 -4.15 1.02
C LEU A 136 -14.22 -4.16 -0.40
N GLY A 137 -14.21 -2.99 -1.05
CA GLY A 137 -14.57 -2.89 -2.45
C GLY A 137 -13.56 -3.61 -3.34
N TRP A 138 -14.04 -4.42 -4.29
CA TRP A 138 -13.21 -5.09 -5.30
C TRP A 138 -12.30 -4.10 -6.07
N TRP A 139 -12.74 -2.84 -6.21
CA TRP A 139 -12.01 -1.76 -6.87
C TRP A 139 -10.64 -1.47 -6.22
N ILE A 140 -10.47 -1.71 -4.91
CA ILE A 140 -9.20 -1.47 -4.20
C ILE A 140 -8.14 -2.45 -4.71
N PHE A 141 -8.51 -3.71 -4.91
CA PHE A 141 -7.63 -4.74 -5.46
C PHE A 141 -7.30 -4.46 -6.93
N ALA A 142 -8.29 -4.01 -7.71
CA ALA A 142 -8.08 -3.62 -9.09
C ALA A 142 -7.14 -2.40 -9.21
N LEU A 143 -7.32 -1.39 -8.35
CA LEU A 143 -6.47 -0.19 -8.33
C LEU A 143 -5.05 -0.53 -7.87
N ALA A 144 -4.89 -1.28 -6.78
CA ALA A 144 -3.59 -1.72 -6.28
C ALA A 144 -2.85 -2.60 -7.32
N GLY A 145 -3.55 -3.56 -7.92
CA GLY A 145 -3.02 -4.40 -8.99
C GLY A 145 -2.64 -3.60 -10.23
N GLY A 146 -3.45 -2.60 -10.60
CA GLY A 146 -3.18 -1.68 -11.71
C GLY A 146 -1.94 -0.82 -11.47
N VAL A 147 -1.80 -0.25 -10.26
CA VAL A 147 -0.60 0.51 -9.87
C VAL A 147 0.64 -0.39 -9.87
N ALA A 148 0.55 -1.59 -9.31
CA ALA A 148 1.66 -2.55 -9.32
C ALA A 148 2.08 -2.93 -10.74
N LEU A 149 1.12 -3.14 -11.65
CA LEU A 149 1.38 -3.47 -13.04
C LEU A 149 2.00 -2.28 -13.79
N LEU A 150 1.52 -1.06 -13.54
CA LEU A 150 2.08 0.17 -14.10
C LEU A 150 3.54 0.37 -13.66
N ILE A 151 3.83 0.20 -12.37
CA ILE A 151 5.19 0.27 -11.83
C ILE A 151 6.08 -0.79 -12.49
N ALA A 152 5.63 -2.04 -12.59
CA ALA A 152 6.39 -3.12 -13.20
C ALA A 152 6.70 -2.84 -14.67
N VAL A 153 5.69 -2.39 -15.45
CA VAL A 153 5.86 -2.06 -16.87
C VAL A 153 6.83 -0.89 -17.06
N LEU A 154 6.69 0.19 -16.28
CA LEU A 154 7.62 1.32 -16.36
C LEU A 154 9.06 0.88 -16.04
N THR A 155 9.22 0.11 -14.97
CA THR A 155 10.53 -0.38 -14.50
C THR A 155 11.20 -1.28 -15.55
N VAL A 156 10.49 -2.30 -16.04
CA VAL A 156 11.01 -3.23 -17.06
C VAL A 156 11.27 -2.51 -18.38
N SER A 157 10.39 -1.61 -18.80
CA SER A 157 10.57 -0.85 -20.04
C SER A 157 11.84 -0.02 -20.00
N THR A 158 12.09 0.70 -18.90
CA THR A 158 13.31 1.51 -18.76
C THR A 158 14.58 0.65 -18.81
N GLN A 159 14.57 -0.52 -18.18
CA GLN A 159 15.74 -1.42 -18.16
C GLN A 159 15.94 -2.13 -19.51
N ALA A 160 14.87 -2.57 -20.15
CA ALA A 160 14.91 -3.20 -21.47
C ALA A 160 15.40 -2.20 -22.54
N ILE A 161 14.98 -0.93 -22.46
CA ILE A 161 15.48 0.14 -23.33
C ILE A 161 16.97 0.36 -23.09
N LYS A 162 17.41 0.49 -21.83
CA LYS A 162 18.84 0.64 -21.50
C LYS A 162 19.67 -0.53 -22.03
N ALA A 163 19.21 -1.77 -21.86
CA ALA A 163 19.88 -2.97 -22.36
C ALA A 163 19.92 -3.03 -23.90
N ALA A 164 18.84 -2.63 -24.57
CA ALA A 164 18.76 -2.62 -26.03
C ALA A 164 19.60 -1.49 -26.66
N LEU A 165 19.74 -0.35 -25.97
CA LEU A 165 20.58 0.77 -26.38
C LEU A 165 22.06 0.57 -26.03
N ALA A 166 22.38 -0.35 -25.11
CA ALA A 166 23.76 -0.67 -24.78
C ALA A 166 24.51 -1.13 -26.03
N ASN A 167 25.68 -0.52 -26.26
CA ASN A 167 26.45 -0.72 -27.48
C ASN A 167 27.02 -2.16 -27.51
N PRO A 168 26.62 -3.00 -28.50
CA PRO A 168 26.98 -4.42 -28.53
C PRO A 168 28.50 -4.66 -28.67
N VAL A 169 29.24 -3.66 -29.15
CA VAL A 169 30.70 -3.71 -29.33
C VAL A 169 31.46 -3.80 -27.99
N LYS A 170 30.86 -3.34 -26.87
CA LYS A 170 31.48 -3.51 -25.53
C LYS A 170 31.17 -4.87 -24.90
N ALA A 171 30.03 -5.47 -25.23
CA ALA A 171 29.63 -6.78 -24.71
C ALA A 171 30.49 -7.93 -25.27
N LEU A 172 31.09 -7.75 -26.45
CA LEU A 172 32.01 -8.69 -27.09
C LEU A 172 33.49 -8.48 -26.73
N ARG A 173 33.85 -7.42 -26.02
CA ARG A 173 35.26 -7.08 -25.68
C ARG A 173 35.64 -7.38 -24.23
N TYR A 174 34.74 -8.04 -23.49
CA TYR A 174 34.96 -8.48 -22.11
C TYR A 174 35.17 -9.99 -21.98
N GLU A 175 35.28 -10.68 -23.12
CA GLU A 175 35.96 -11.97 -23.28
C GLU A 175 37.30 -11.70 -23.98
#